data_AF-A0A8C2PU68-F1
#
_entry.id   AF-A0A8C2PU68-F1
#
_cell.length_a   1.000
_cell.length_b   1.000
_cell.length_c   1.000
_cell.angle_alpha   90.00
_cell.angle_beta   90.00
_cell.angle_gamma   90.00
#
_symmetry.space_group_name_H-M   'P 1'
#
loop_
_entity.id
_entity.type
_entity.pdbx_description
1 polymer ?
#
loop_
_entity_poly.entity_id
_entity_poly.type
_entity_poly.pdbx_seq_one_letter_code
_entity_poly.pdbx_strand_id
1 'polypeptide(L)'
;VGGWTGQGGSKLGTKRTLPKKSFEQISANITKFNIQGLVIIGGFEAYTGGLELMEGRKQYDELCIPFVVIPATVSNNVPGSDFSVGADTALNTICMTCDRIKQSAAGTKRRVFIIETMGGYCGYLATMAGLAAGADAAYIFEEPFTIRDLQVNVEHLVQKMKTTVKRGLVLR
;
A
#
# COMPACT_ATOMS: atom_id res chain seq x y z
N VAL A 1 9.05 19.34 15.91
CA VAL A 1 9.05 17.93 15.45
C VAL A 1 9.81 16.96 16.37
N GLY A 2 10.31 17.39 17.55
CA GLY A 2 11.02 16.48 18.47
C GLY A 2 10.14 15.32 18.94
N GLY A 3 10.70 14.10 18.96
CA GLY A 3 10.00 12.89 19.42
C GLY A 3 8.99 12.29 18.43
N TRP A 4 8.94 12.76 17.18
CA TRP A 4 7.98 12.27 16.18
C TRP A 4 8.48 11.07 15.37
N THR A 5 9.79 10.79 15.35
CA THR A 5 10.41 9.76 14.50
C THR A 5 9.81 8.37 14.68
N GLY A 6 9.41 8.00 15.91
CA GLY A 6 8.81 6.69 16.21
C GLY A 6 7.28 6.68 16.26
N GLN A 7 6.61 7.79 15.93
CA GLN A 7 5.16 7.87 16.03
C GLN A 7 4.48 7.52 14.71
N GLY A 8 3.58 6.54 14.75
CA GLY A 8 2.75 6.18 13.60
C GLY A 8 1.62 7.20 13.33
N GLY A 9 1.04 7.10 12.14
CA GLY A 9 -0.05 7.97 11.68
C GLY A 9 0.42 9.36 11.24
N SER A 10 -0.50 10.33 11.21
CA SER A 10 -0.19 11.73 10.86
C SER A 10 -0.67 12.68 11.95
N LYS A 11 0.26 13.43 12.56
CA LYS A 11 -0.07 14.50 13.53
C LYS A 11 -0.69 15.73 12.88
N LEU A 12 -0.34 16.00 11.63
CA LEU A 12 -0.90 17.10 10.85
C LEU A 12 -2.28 16.76 10.26
N GLY A 13 -2.67 15.48 10.32
CA GLY A 13 -3.83 14.95 9.61
C GLY A 13 -3.50 14.54 8.18
N THR A 14 -4.38 13.75 7.58
CA THR A 14 -4.31 13.39 6.16
C THR A 14 -5.72 13.24 5.61
N LYS A 15 -5.91 13.60 4.35
CA LYS A 15 -7.17 13.48 3.62
C LYS A 15 -6.88 13.08 2.17
N ARG A 16 -7.84 12.38 1.56
CA ARG A 16 -7.78 11.95 0.15
C ARG A 16 -8.41 12.96 -0.82
N THR A 17 -8.81 14.13 -0.32
CA THR A 17 -9.44 15.17 -1.13
C THR A 17 -8.41 15.81 -2.07
N LEU A 18 -8.75 15.88 -3.36
CA LEU A 18 -7.88 16.44 -4.39
C LEU A 18 -8.05 17.98 -4.51
N PRO A 19 -6.98 18.72 -4.89
CA PRO A 19 -6.95 20.18 -4.85
C PRO A 19 -7.78 20.87 -5.95
N LYS A 20 -8.10 20.22 -7.07
CA LYS A 20 -8.74 20.84 -8.25
C LYS A 20 -10.03 21.62 -8.00
N LYS A 21 -10.84 21.19 -7.03
CA LYS A 21 -12.10 21.88 -6.67
C LYS A 21 -11.89 23.11 -5.79
N SER A 22 -10.67 23.34 -5.31
CA SER A 22 -10.36 24.36 -4.29
C SER A 22 -9.16 25.21 -4.65
N PHE A 23 -8.80 25.30 -5.94
CA PHE A 23 -7.63 26.08 -6.38
C PHE A 23 -7.68 27.55 -5.96
N GLU A 24 -8.84 28.20 -6.05
CA GLU A 24 -9.02 29.58 -5.62
C GLU A 24 -8.64 29.76 -4.13
N GLN A 25 -9.16 28.88 -3.26
CA GLN A 25 -8.86 28.91 -1.83
C GLN A 25 -7.40 28.54 -1.52
N ILE A 26 -6.82 27.62 -2.29
CA ILE A 26 -5.42 27.21 -2.14
C ILE A 26 -4.49 28.36 -2.56
N SER A 27 -4.72 28.98 -3.72
CA SER A 27 -3.98 30.14 -4.22
C SER A 27 -4.06 31.31 -3.22
N ALA A 28 -5.26 31.64 -2.73
CA ALA A 28 -5.44 32.67 -1.72
C ALA A 28 -4.62 32.40 -0.45
N ASN A 29 -4.53 31.15 -0.01
CA ASN A 29 -3.70 30.77 1.14
C ASN A 29 -2.19 30.86 0.85
N ILE A 30 -1.75 30.47 -0.35
CA ILE A 30 -0.34 30.60 -0.76
C ILE A 30 0.10 32.07 -0.69
N THR A 31 -0.71 32.99 -1.24
CA THR A 31 -0.42 34.43 -1.16
C THR A 31 -0.49 34.93 0.28
N LYS A 32 -1.55 34.59 1.02
CA LYS A 32 -1.76 35.05 2.40
C LYS A 32 -0.61 34.67 3.33
N PHE A 33 -0.09 33.46 3.21
CA PHE A 33 1.01 32.97 4.04
C PHE A 33 2.39 33.12 3.39
N ASN A 34 2.43 33.71 2.18
CA ASN A 34 3.64 33.88 1.38
C ASN A 34 4.44 32.57 1.32
N ILE A 35 3.84 31.52 0.74
CA ILE A 35 4.46 30.18 0.64
C ILE A 35 5.31 30.12 -0.64
N GLN A 36 6.61 29.82 -0.52
CA GLN A 36 7.53 29.74 -1.67
C GLN A 36 7.81 28.32 -2.14
N GLY A 37 7.33 27.30 -1.43
CA GLY A 37 7.55 25.92 -1.81
C GLY A 37 6.71 24.95 -1.00
N LEU A 38 6.50 23.75 -1.55
CA LEU A 38 5.62 22.75 -0.96
C LEU A 38 6.26 21.36 -0.99
N VAL A 39 6.24 20.66 0.16
CA VAL A 39 6.60 19.25 0.25
C VAL A 39 5.33 18.47 0.56
N ILE A 40 4.93 17.58 -0.35
CA ILE A 40 3.72 16.76 -0.21
C ILE A 40 4.15 15.35 0.18
N ILE A 41 3.80 14.90 1.38
CA ILE A 41 4.09 13.54 1.85
C ILE A 41 2.80 12.75 1.79
N GLY A 42 2.70 11.76 0.89
CA GLY A 42 1.48 10.99 0.74
C GLY A 42 1.51 9.93 -0.37
N GLY A 43 0.37 9.30 -0.58
CA GLY A 43 0.21 8.20 -1.53
C GLY A 43 -0.17 8.66 -2.94
N PHE A 44 -0.96 7.85 -3.61
CA PHE A 44 -1.41 8.11 -4.98
C PHE A 44 -2.16 9.45 -5.12
N GLU A 45 -2.95 9.85 -4.12
CA GLU A 45 -3.64 11.13 -4.11
C GLU A 45 -2.67 12.33 -4.02
N ALA A 46 -1.50 12.18 -3.41
CA ALA A 46 -0.46 13.22 -3.40
C ALA A 46 0.17 13.37 -4.79
N TYR A 47 0.42 12.25 -5.48
CA TYR A 47 0.89 12.24 -6.86
C TYR A 47 -0.13 12.90 -7.81
N THR A 48 -1.40 12.46 -7.76
CA THR A 48 -2.50 13.04 -8.56
C THR A 48 -2.72 14.51 -8.22
N GLY A 49 -2.70 14.87 -6.93
CA GLY A 49 -2.80 16.27 -6.50
C GLY A 49 -1.65 17.12 -7.01
N GLY A 50 -0.43 16.58 -7.06
CA GLY A 50 0.71 17.24 -7.71
C GLY A 50 0.46 17.51 -9.20
N LEU A 51 -0.06 16.52 -9.93
CA LEU A 51 -0.43 16.70 -11.34
C LEU A 51 -1.51 17.78 -11.52
N GLU A 52 -2.54 17.77 -10.68
CA GLU A 52 -3.58 18.81 -10.69
C GLU A 52 -3.00 20.20 -10.41
N LEU A 53 -2.08 20.34 -9.44
CA LEU A 53 -1.39 21.60 -9.18
C LEU A 53 -0.57 22.06 -10.40
N MET A 54 0.04 21.15 -11.17
CA MET A 54 0.69 21.48 -12.44
C MET A 54 -0.29 22.02 -13.48
N GLU A 55 -1.46 21.41 -13.62
CA GLU A 55 -2.50 21.92 -14.51
C GLU A 55 -2.98 23.30 -14.07
N GLY A 56 -3.14 23.50 -12.76
CA GLY A 56 -3.62 24.74 -12.15
C GLY A 56 -2.71 25.95 -12.37
N ARG A 57 -1.41 25.75 -12.63
CA ARG A 57 -0.46 26.84 -12.94
C ARG A 57 -0.85 27.69 -14.15
N LYS A 58 -1.68 27.16 -15.06
CA LYS A 58 -2.20 27.93 -16.21
C LYS A 58 -3.25 28.96 -15.81
N GLN A 59 -3.87 28.80 -14.64
CA GLN A 59 -4.99 29.61 -14.16
C GLN A 59 -4.62 30.49 -12.97
N TYR A 60 -3.66 30.05 -12.15
CA TYR A 60 -3.26 30.73 -10.92
C TYR A 60 -1.74 30.81 -10.84
N ASP A 61 -1.18 32.01 -10.92
CA ASP A 61 0.26 32.25 -10.84
C ASP A 61 0.83 31.86 -9.47
N GLU A 62 0.02 31.90 -8.41
CA GLU A 62 0.42 31.48 -7.07
C GLU A 62 0.78 29.98 -7.00
N LEU A 63 0.25 29.16 -7.92
CA LEU A 63 0.58 27.73 -8.00
C LEU A 63 1.94 27.48 -8.66
N CYS A 64 2.59 28.52 -9.21
CA CYS A 64 3.91 28.45 -9.84
C CYS A 64 5.07 28.36 -8.83
N ILE A 65 4.82 27.82 -7.64
CA ILE A 65 5.83 27.48 -6.64
C ILE A 65 6.44 26.09 -6.88
N PRO A 66 7.73 25.86 -6.59
CA PRO A 66 8.31 24.53 -6.62
C PRO A 66 7.65 23.62 -5.59
N PHE A 67 7.44 22.36 -5.97
CA PHE A 67 7.01 21.34 -5.03
C PHE A 67 7.60 19.98 -5.34
N VAL A 68 7.60 19.11 -4.34
CA VAL A 68 8.05 17.72 -4.44
C VAL A 68 7.06 16.80 -3.74
N VAL A 69 6.86 15.61 -4.29
CA VAL A 69 6.05 14.55 -3.69
C VAL A 69 6.96 13.46 -3.13
N ILE A 70 6.80 13.15 -1.85
CA ILE A 70 7.47 12.04 -1.17
C ILE A 70 6.45 10.91 -1.02
N PRO A 71 6.71 9.72 -1.61
CA PRO A 71 5.77 8.61 -1.57
C PRO A 71 5.64 8.04 -0.16
N ALA A 72 4.44 8.13 0.40
CA ALA A 72 4.08 7.62 1.72
C ALA A 72 2.70 6.96 1.68
N THR A 73 2.70 5.63 1.59
CA THR A 73 1.52 4.77 1.53
C THR A 73 1.93 3.36 1.92
N VAL A 74 0.99 2.58 2.46
CA VAL A 74 1.23 1.15 2.70
C VAL A 74 1.19 0.33 1.41
N SER A 75 0.46 0.81 0.39
CA SER A 75 0.20 0.06 -0.84
C SER A 75 1.39 0.00 -1.80
N ASN A 76 2.42 0.84 -1.62
CA ASN A 76 3.54 0.98 -2.55
C ASN A 76 3.14 1.21 -4.02
N ASN A 77 2.10 2.02 -4.25
CA ASN A 77 1.49 2.21 -5.56
C ASN A 77 1.74 3.60 -6.17
N VAL A 78 2.76 4.33 -5.72
CA VAL A 78 3.06 5.68 -6.21
C VAL A 78 3.99 5.59 -7.43
N PRO A 79 3.58 6.05 -8.61
CA PRO A 79 4.43 6.04 -9.80
C PRO A 79 5.72 6.85 -9.58
N GLY A 80 6.83 6.35 -10.13
CA GLY A 80 8.13 7.01 -10.05
C GLY A 80 8.95 6.68 -8.79
N SER A 81 8.49 5.76 -7.95
CA SER A 81 9.29 5.22 -6.84
C SER A 81 9.04 3.72 -6.65
N ASP A 82 10.13 2.99 -6.43
CA ASP A 82 10.07 1.55 -6.13
C ASP A 82 9.58 1.27 -4.70
N PHE A 83 9.67 2.27 -3.81
CA PHE A 83 9.34 2.15 -2.39
C PHE A 83 8.57 3.35 -1.85
N SER A 84 7.59 3.09 -0.99
CA SER A 84 6.86 4.11 -0.26
C SER A 84 7.02 3.95 1.25
N VAL A 85 7.09 5.09 1.94
CA VAL A 85 7.12 5.12 3.40
C VAL A 85 5.85 4.48 3.95
N GLY A 86 6.03 3.48 4.82
CA GLY A 86 4.94 2.72 5.46
C GLY A 86 4.71 1.32 4.90
N ALA A 87 5.18 1.01 3.68
CA ALA A 87 5.01 -0.31 3.07
C ALA A 87 5.74 -1.41 3.86
N ASP A 88 6.98 -1.17 4.29
CA ASP A 88 7.75 -2.12 5.12
C ASP A 88 7.08 -2.42 6.47
N THR A 89 6.51 -1.40 7.12
CA THR A 89 5.78 -1.57 8.38
C THR A 89 4.54 -2.44 8.19
N ALA A 90 3.80 -2.24 7.09
CA ALA A 90 2.67 -3.09 6.72
C ALA A 90 3.13 -4.53 6.43
N LEU A 91 4.20 -4.70 5.64
CA LEU A 91 4.78 -6.01 5.32
C LEU A 91 5.15 -6.79 6.58
N ASN A 92 5.90 -6.18 7.50
CA ASN A 92 6.28 -6.81 8.77
C ASN A 92 5.06 -7.21 9.60
N THR A 93 4.00 -6.39 9.58
CA THR A 93 2.74 -6.70 10.27
C THR A 93 2.05 -7.92 9.66
N ILE A 94 1.99 -8.02 8.33
CA ILE A 94 1.42 -9.18 7.63
C ILE A 94 2.26 -10.43 7.92
N CYS A 95 3.59 -10.35 7.86
CA CYS A 95 4.49 -11.47 8.15
C CYS A 95 4.29 -11.98 9.58
N MET A 96 4.31 -11.10 10.59
CA MET A 96 4.04 -11.46 11.99
C MET A 96 2.67 -12.10 12.18
N THR A 97 1.67 -11.64 11.43
CA THR A 97 0.31 -12.19 11.49
C THR A 97 0.25 -13.59 10.87
N CYS A 98 0.88 -13.79 9.71
CA CYS A 98 1.01 -15.09 9.06
C CYS A 98 1.76 -16.09 9.96
N ASP A 99 2.81 -15.65 10.66
CA ASP A 99 3.54 -16.50 11.60
C ASP A 99 2.67 -16.95 12.78
N ARG A 100 1.91 -16.05 13.38
CA ARG A 100 0.95 -16.38 14.46
C ARG A 100 -0.12 -17.35 13.96
N ILE A 101 -0.62 -17.17 12.74
CA ILE A 101 -1.60 -18.07 12.12
C ILE A 101 -0.99 -19.45 11.87
N LYS A 102 0.23 -19.53 11.32
CA LYS A 102 0.95 -20.79 11.10
C LYS A 102 1.21 -21.54 12.41
N GLN A 103 1.52 -20.84 13.50
CA GLN A 103 1.68 -21.45 14.82
C GLN A 103 0.38 -22.08 15.31
N SER A 104 -0.76 -21.39 15.17
CA SER A 104 -2.08 -21.94 15.49
C SER A 104 -2.44 -23.17 14.61
N ALA A 105 -2.10 -23.12 13.32
CA ALA A 105 -2.31 -24.21 12.38
C ALA A 105 -1.57 -25.50 12.75
N ALA A 106 -0.38 -25.37 13.36
CA ALA A 106 0.45 -26.52 13.73
C ALA A 106 -0.23 -27.45 14.75
N GLY A 107 -1.07 -26.91 15.64
CA GLY A 107 -1.79 -27.67 16.66
C GLY A 107 -3.02 -28.43 16.12
N THR A 108 -3.64 -27.95 15.05
CA THR A 108 -4.90 -28.52 14.53
C THR A 108 -4.73 -29.37 13.27
N LYS A 109 -3.62 -29.21 12.52
CA LYS A 109 -3.27 -29.89 11.26
C LYS A 109 -4.39 -29.78 10.19
N ARG A 110 -4.01 -29.96 8.91
CA ARG A 110 -4.92 -29.96 7.74
C ARG A 110 -5.80 -28.72 7.63
N ARG A 111 -5.22 -27.52 7.83
CA ARG A 111 -5.91 -26.24 7.67
C ARG A 111 -5.23 -25.39 6.61
N VAL A 112 -6.03 -24.75 5.77
CA VAL A 112 -5.59 -23.73 4.82
C VAL A 112 -6.19 -22.40 5.27
N PHE A 113 -5.37 -21.36 5.32
CA PHE A 113 -5.83 -20.00 5.61
C PHE A 113 -5.77 -19.16 4.36
N ILE A 114 -6.86 -18.45 4.08
CA ILE A 114 -6.93 -17.41 3.06
C ILE A 114 -6.86 -16.08 3.81
N ILE A 115 -5.86 -15.27 3.51
CA ILE A 115 -5.59 -13.99 4.17
C ILE A 115 -5.73 -12.88 3.14
N GLU A 116 -6.68 -11.98 3.36
CA GLU A 116 -6.79 -10.75 2.55
C GLU A 116 -5.83 -9.68 3.08
N THR A 117 -5.10 -9.07 2.15
CA THR A 117 -4.12 -8.01 2.39
C THR A 117 -4.60 -6.69 1.80
N MET A 118 -4.11 -5.57 2.35
CA MET A 118 -4.32 -4.27 1.74
C MET A 118 -3.42 -4.11 0.51
N GLY A 119 -3.67 -3.07 -0.30
CA GLY A 119 -2.88 -2.79 -1.51
C GLY A 119 -3.71 -2.14 -2.62
N GLY A 120 -5.04 -2.30 -2.55
CA GLY A 120 -5.92 -1.87 -3.63
C GLY A 120 -5.68 -2.76 -4.85
N TYR A 121 -5.31 -2.15 -5.98
CA TYR A 121 -4.88 -2.88 -7.17
C TYR A 121 -3.38 -3.17 -7.22
N CYS A 122 -2.60 -2.72 -6.22
CA CYS A 122 -1.18 -3.01 -6.15
C CYS A 122 -0.93 -4.25 -5.30
N GLY A 123 -0.43 -5.31 -5.92
CA GLY A 123 -0.11 -6.58 -5.32
C GLY A 123 1.16 -6.61 -4.47
N TYR A 124 1.86 -5.47 -4.30
CA TYR A 124 3.16 -5.43 -3.60
C TYR A 124 3.11 -6.10 -2.22
N LEU A 125 2.12 -5.76 -1.39
CA LEU A 125 1.99 -6.34 -0.06
C LEU A 125 1.67 -7.83 -0.11
N ALA A 126 0.74 -8.25 -0.96
CA ALA A 126 0.36 -9.66 -1.11
C ALA A 126 1.56 -10.52 -1.58
N THR A 127 2.27 -10.07 -2.61
CA THR A 127 3.41 -10.79 -3.19
C THR A 127 4.59 -10.85 -2.23
N MET A 128 5.00 -9.72 -1.67
CA MET A 128 6.17 -9.66 -0.79
C MET A 128 5.89 -10.37 0.54
N ALA A 129 4.67 -10.25 1.09
CA ALA A 129 4.30 -10.98 2.29
C ALA A 129 4.15 -12.47 2.01
N GLY A 130 3.64 -12.85 0.84
CA GLY A 130 3.55 -14.25 0.42
C GLY A 130 4.92 -14.90 0.36
N LEU A 131 5.90 -14.20 -0.23
CA LEU A 131 7.30 -14.62 -0.27
C LEU A 131 7.90 -14.74 1.14
N ALA A 132 7.79 -13.70 1.95
CA ALA A 132 8.38 -13.66 3.28
C ALA A 132 7.73 -14.66 4.26
N ALA A 133 6.42 -14.86 4.17
CA ALA A 133 5.67 -15.79 5.03
C ALA A 133 5.73 -17.25 4.56
N GLY A 134 6.23 -17.51 3.34
CA GLY A 134 6.22 -18.84 2.73
C GLY A 134 4.81 -19.31 2.40
N ALA A 135 4.02 -18.45 1.76
CA ALA A 135 2.68 -18.76 1.28
C ALA A 135 2.72 -19.70 0.07
N ASP A 136 1.66 -20.51 -0.07
CA ASP A 136 1.43 -21.41 -1.19
C ASP A 136 0.92 -20.70 -2.44
N ALA A 137 0.27 -19.54 -2.27
CA ALA A 137 -0.16 -18.67 -3.34
C ALA A 137 -0.33 -17.24 -2.81
N ALA A 138 -0.13 -16.26 -3.70
CA ALA A 138 -0.52 -14.88 -3.52
C ALA A 138 -1.23 -14.42 -4.80
N TYR A 139 -2.53 -14.18 -4.72
CA TYR A 139 -3.32 -13.72 -5.86
C TYR A 139 -3.31 -12.20 -5.90
N ILE A 140 -2.92 -11.63 -7.05
CA ILE A 140 -2.78 -10.18 -7.24
C ILE A 140 -3.52 -9.71 -8.48
N PHE A 141 -3.75 -8.41 -8.58
CA PHE A 141 -4.47 -7.85 -9.73
C PHE A 141 -3.61 -7.84 -11.00
N GLU A 142 -2.31 -7.64 -10.84
CA GLU A 142 -1.34 -7.54 -11.94
C GLU A 142 -1.15 -8.87 -12.69
N GLU A 143 -1.50 -9.99 -12.06
CA GLU A 143 -1.46 -11.33 -12.65
C GLU A 143 -2.88 -11.94 -12.66
N PRO A 144 -3.61 -11.83 -13.79
CA PRO A 144 -4.95 -12.38 -13.90
C PRO A 144 -4.96 -13.91 -13.71
N PHE A 145 -5.89 -14.40 -12.90
CA PHE A 145 -6.10 -15.83 -12.68
C PHE A 145 -7.53 -16.24 -13.01
N THR A 146 -7.69 -17.49 -13.43
CA THR A 146 -8.97 -18.10 -13.80
C THR A 146 -9.38 -19.16 -12.78
N ILE A 147 -10.59 -19.69 -12.93
CA ILE A 147 -11.05 -20.82 -12.12
C ILE A 147 -10.14 -22.06 -12.25
N ARG A 148 -9.48 -22.23 -13.40
CA ARG A 148 -8.55 -23.35 -13.61
C ARG A 148 -7.29 -23.19 -12.75
N ASP A 149 -6.78 -21.98 -12.63
CA ASP A 149 -5.57 -21.70 -11.82
C ASP A 149 -5.87 -21.93 -10.33
N LEU A 150 -7.07 -21.52 -9.89
CA LEU A 150 -7.55 -21.84 -8.53
C LEU A 150 -7.64 -23.36 -8.31
N GLN A 151 -8.20 -24.10 -9.27
CA GLN A 151 -8.31 -25.56 -9.18
C GLN A 151 -6.94 -26.22 -9.07
N VAL A 152 -5.97 -25.81 -9.89
CA VAL A 152 -4.59 -26.31 -9.85
C VAL A 152 -3.96 -26.08 -8.47
N ASN A 153 -4.15 -24.90 -7.89
CA ASN A 153 -3.64 -24.61 -6.55
C ASN A 153 -4.31 -25.46 -5.46
N VAL A 154 -5.63 -25.68 -5.55
CA VAL A 154 -6.36 -26.57 -4.63
C VAL A 154 -5.86 -28.01 -4.74
N GLU A 155 -5.67 -28.53 -5.95
CA GLU A 155 -5.13 -29.88 -6.19
C GLU A 155 -3.72 -30.02 -5.61
N HIS A 156 -2.87 -29.01 -5.81
CA HIS A 156 -1.54 -28.95 -5.21
C HIS A 156 -1.60 -29.02 -3.67
N LEU A 157 -2.47 -28.22 -3.05
CA LEU A 157 -2.66 -28.24 -1.59
C LEU A 157 -3.19 -29.59 -1.09
N VAL A 158 -4.08 -30.25 -1.83
CA VAL A 158 -4.56 -31.62 -1.50
C VAL A 158 -3.40 -32.62 -1.47
N GLN A 159 -2.47 -32.54 -2.44
CA GLN A 159 -1.26 -33.38 -2.41
C GLN A 159 -0.32 -33.00 -1.26
N LYS A 160 -0.12 -31.69 -1.02
CA LYS A 160 0.69 -31.19 0.10
C LYS A 160 0.20 -31.73 1.45
N MET A 161 -1.12 -31.85 1.67
CA MET A 161 -1.70 -32.40 2.91
C MET A 161 -1.41 -33.88 3.16
N LYS A 162 -0.94 -34.62 2.15
CA LYS A 162 -0.46 -36.02 2.31
C LYS A 162 0.96 -36.08 2.89
N THR A 163 1.72 -34.99 2.79
CA THR A 163 3.09 -34.88 3.31
C THR A 163 3.12 -34.61 4.83
N THR A 164 4.32 -34.36 5.37
CA THR A 164 4.52 -33.94 6.76
C THR A 164 3.98 -32.54 7.04
N VAL A 165 3.99 -31.64 6.05
CA VAL A 165 3.54 -30.25 6.18
C VAL A 165 2.04 -30.16 5.85
N LYS A 166 1.21 -30.31 6.88
CA LYS A 166 -0.26 -30.31 6.76
C LYS A 166 -0.86 -28.94 7.04
N ARG A 167 -0.36 -27.91 6.37
CA ARG A 167 -0.86 -26.53 6.47
C ARG A 167 -0.74 -25.83 5.12
N GLY A 168 -1.68 -24.95 4.84
CA GLY A 168 -1.65 -24.07 3.67
C GLY A 168 -1.84 -22.61 4.03
N LEU A 169 -1.22 -21.72 3.26
CA LEU A 169 -1.33 -20.29 3.43
C LEU A 169 -1.52 -19.65 2.05
N VAL A 170 -2.61 -18.92 1.86
CA VAL A 170 -2.96 -18.26 0.61
C VAL A 170 -3.21 -16.80 0.91
N LEU A 171 -2.55 -15.90 0.18
CA LEU A 171 -2.78 -14.46 0.25
C LEU A 171 -3.66 -13.99 -0.90
N ARG A 172 -4.48 -12.97 -0.64
CA ARG A 172 -5.32 -12.29 -1.61
C ARG A 172 -5.32 -10.78 -1.35
#